data_AF-A0A357K4E1-F1
#
_entry.id   AF-A0A357K4E1-F1
#
_cell.length_a   1.000
_cell.length_b   1.000
_cell.length_c   1.000
_cell.angle_alpha   90.00
_cell.angle_beta   90.00
_cell.angle_gamma   90.00
#
_symmetry.space_group_name_H-M   'P 1'
#
loop_
_entity.id
_entity.type
_entity.pdbx_description
1 polymer ?
#
loop_
_entity_poly.entity_id
_entity_poly.type
_entity_poly.pdbx_seq_one_letter_code
_entity_poly.pdbx_strand_id
1 'polypeptide(L)'
;GIDFGLEGRNLIDAQNVFHRMEQRTLRAAFKFYCDKDLEGAHEALPDTLATVEVFLAQLERYKDKTVLDSRGETVGPVPSDMEELGTFCKMRNNADLMGRLVYDDDGHVVFQFGKHSGKRVKEVLDRDPGYFGWMMQGDFPRYTKRILQKVKDGEL
;
A
#
# COMPACT_ATOMS: atom_id res chain seq x y z
N GLY A 1 -25.54 1.95 -34.25
CA GLY A 1 -24.44 1.18 -33.64
C GLY A 1 -24.18 -0.04 -34.52
N ILE A 2 -22.99 -0.62 -34.45
CA ILE A 2 -22.64 -1.87 -35.14
C ILE A 2 -22.80 -3.01 -34.15
N ASP A 3 -23.39 -4.12 -34.60
CA ASP A 3 -23.47 -5.35 -33.81
C ASP A 3 -22.08 -6.02 -33.78
N PHE A 4 -21.49 -6.15 -32.60
CA PHE A 4 -20.14 -6.68 -32.39
C PHE A 4 -20.20 -7.91 -31.49
N GLY A 5 -19.95 -9.07 -32.11
CA GLY A 5 -19.87 -10.37 -31.44
C GLY A 5 -18.44 -10.86 -31.24
N LEU A 6 -18.19 -11.51 -30.11
CA LEU A 6 -16.91 -12.10 -29.72
C LEU A 6 -16.83 -13.61 -30.03
N GLU A 7 -17.91 -14.19 -30.56
CA GLU A 7 -18.02 -15.61 -30.86
C GLU A 7 -16.94 -16.05 -31.85
N GLY A 8 -16.25 -17.15 -31.53
CA GLY A 8 -15.15 -17.70 -32.34
C GLY A 8 -13.82 -16.92 -32.27
N ARG A 9 -13.70 -15.92 -31.40
CA ARG A 9 -12.47 -15.14 -31.22
C ARG A 9 -11.75 -15.49 -29.92
N ASN A 10 -10.43 -15.60 -29.99
CA ASN A 10 -9.58 -15.71 -28.80
C ASN A 10 -9.08 -14.32 -28.41
N LEU A 11 -9.42 -13.87 -27.21
CA LEU A 11 -8.89 -12.63 -26.66
C LEU A 11 -7.55 -12.91 -25.98
N ILE A 12 -6.47 -12.36 -26.55
CA ILE A 12 -5.11 -12.53 -26.03
C ILE A 12 -4.67 -11.20 -25.42
N ASP A 13 -4.33 -11.25 -24.14
CA ASP A 13 -3.88 -10.09 -23.38
C ASP A 13 -2.42 -10.30 -22.94
N ALA A 14 -1.52 -9.50 -23.53
CA ALA A 14 -0.09 -9.55 -23.22
C ALA A 14 0.21 -9.20 -21.76
N GLN A 15 -0.59 -8.35 -21.11
CA GLN A 15 -0.44 -8.01 -19.70
C GLN A 15 -0.74 -9.22 -18.82
N ASN A 16 -1.78 -9.99 -19.15
CA ASN A 16 -2.10 -11.21 -18.43
C ASN A 16 -1.00 -12.27 -18.55
N VAL A 17 -0.36 -12.38 -19.71
CA VAL A 17 0.82 -13.26 -19.88
C VAL A 17 1.95 -12.81 -18.96
N PHE A 18 2.29 -11.52 -18.98
CA PHE A 18 3.35 -10.96 -18.13
C PHE A 18 3.09 -11.22 -16.64
N HIS A 19 1.91 -10.88 -16.11
CA HIS A 19 1.60 -11.07 -14.69
C HIS A 19 1.55 -12.54 -14.24
N ARG A 20 1.26 -13.49 -15.16
CA ARG A 20 1.28 -14.93 -14.86
C ARG A 20 2.69 -15.50 -14.81
N MET A 21 3.58 -15.01 -15.67
CA MET A 21 4.97 -15.46 -15.73
C MET A 21 5.86 -14.76 -14.70
N GLU A 22 5.60 -13.47 -14.42
CA GLU A 22 6.31 -12.64 -13.45
C GLU A 22 5.41 -12.37 -12.24
N GLN A 23 5.20 -13.41 -11.43
CA GLN A 23 4.28 -13.34 -10.30
C GLN A 23 4.77 -12.39 -9.20
N ARG A 24 3.82 -11.67 -8.60
CA ARG A 24 4.07 -10.79 -7.45
C ARG A 24 3.77 -11.50 -6.13
N THR A 25 4.51 -12.58 -5.86
CA THR A 25 4.38 -13.39 -4.64
C THR A 25 5.72 -13.45 -3.89
N LEU A 26 5.69 -13.74 -2.58
CA LEU A 26 6.91 -13.92 -1.79
C LEU A 26 7.81 -15.02 -2.37
N ARG A 27 7.23 -16.14 -2.83
CA ARG A 27 7.96 -17.22 -3.50
C ARG A 27 8.70 -16.73 -4.74
N ALA A 28 8.02 -15.99 -5.62
CA ALA A 28 8.63 -15.45 -6.83
C ALA A 28 9.71 -14.40 -6.50
N ALA A 29 9.47 -13.54 -5.51
CA ALA A 29 10.46 -12.58 -5.04
C ALA A 29 11.70 -13.28 -4.44
N PHE A 30 11.50 -14.30 -3.61
CA PHE A 30 12.60 -15.06 -3.01
C PHE A 30 13.44 -15.77 -4.06
N LYS A 31 12.80 -16.34 -5.09
CA LYS A 31 13.51 -16.91 -6.23
C LYS A 31 14.27 -15.84 -7.02
N PHE A 32 13.64 -14.71 -7.32
CA PHE A 32 14.26 -13.65 -8.13
C PHE A 32 15.42 -12.94 -7.43
N TYR A 33 15.28 -12.61 -6.15
CA TYR A 33 16.26 -11.84 -5.39
C TYR A 33 17.34 -12.72 -4.74
N CYS A 34 16.99 -13.94 -4.33
CA CYS A 34 17.88 -14.81 -3.54
C CYS A 34 18.25 -16.12 -4.25
N ASP A 35 17.69 -16.41 -5.43
CA ASP A 35 17.85 -17.67 -6.19
C ASP A 35 17.47 -18.93 -5.39
N LYS A 36 16.54 -18.81 -4.44
CA LYS A 36 16.09 -19.89 -3.55
C LYS A 36 14.62 -20.22 -3.75
N ASP A 37 14.28 -21.47 -3.50
CA ASP A 37 12.89 -21.92 -3.45
C ASP A 37 12.34 -21.80 -2.02
N LEU A 38 11.11 -21.30 -1.90
CA LEU A 38 10.43 -21.20 -0.61
C LEU A 38 9.79 -22.54 -0.24
N GLU A 39 10.47 -23.31 0.59
CA GLU A 39 9.95 -24.53 1.23
C GLU A 39 9.16 -24.16 2.49
N GLY A 40 8.10 -24.94 2.82
CA GLY A 40 7.28 -24.66 4.01
C GLY A 40 6.49 -23.34 3.96
N ALA A 41 6.21 -22.82 2.76
CA ALA A 41 5.38 -21.62 2.58
C ALA A 41 4.06 -21.74 3.35
N HIS A 42 3.59 -20.63 3.93
CA HIS A 42 2.44 -20.53 4.86
C HIS A 42 2.74 -20.83 6.34
N GLU A 43 3.97 -21.18 6.68
CA GLU A 43 4.46 -21.16 8.06
C GLU A 43 5.06 -19.79 8.41
N ALA A 44 4.76 -19.29 9.61
CA ALA A 44 5.15 -17.94 10.01
C ALA A 44 6.68 -17.71 10.00
N LEU A 45 7.48 -18.70 10.39
CA LEU A 45 8.93 -18.55 10.49
C LEU A 45 9.62 -18.59 9.11
N PRO A 46 9.39 -19.60 8.23
CA PRO A 46 9.91 -19.59 6.86
C PRO A 46 9.55 -18.32 6.09
N ASP A 47 8.30 -17.87 6.16
CA ASP A 47 7.84 -16.66 5.47
C ASP A 47 8.52 -15.40 6.02
N THR A 48 8.74 -15.32 7.34
CA THR A 48 9.46 -14.20 7.98
C THR A 48 10.92 -14.16 7.53
N LEU A 49 11.62 -15.30 7.54
CA LEU A 49 13.02 -15.39 7.13
C LEU A 49 13.19 -15.04 5.64
N ALA A 50 12.35 -15.60 4.77
CA ALA A 50 12.37 -15.28 3.34
C ALA A 50 12.09 -13.79 3.10
N THR A 51 11.19 -13.18 3.85
CA THR A 51 10.90 -11.73 3.76
C THR A 51 12.14 -10.89 4.11
N VAL A 52 12.85 -11.23 5.19
CA VAL A 52 14.09 -10.55 5.59
C VAL A 52 15.16 -10.71 4.51
N GLU A 53 15.37 -11.93 4.00
CA GLU A 53 16.35 -12.18 2.95
C GLU A 53 16.04 -11.40 1.66
N VAL A 54 14.78 -11.41 1.21
CA VAL A 54 14.35 -10.62 0.05
C VAL A 54 14.62 -9.14 0.26
N PHE A 55 14.30 -8.61 1.44
CA PHE A 55 14.51 -7.19 1.74
C PHE A 55 16.00 -6.81 1.70
N LEU A 56 16.87 -7.61 2.32
CA LEU A 56 18.32 -7.38 2.27
C LEU A 56 18.86 -7.45 0.83
N ALA A 57 18.40 -8.41 0.03
CA ALA A 57 18.77 -8.54 -1.37
C ALA A 57 18.27 -7.37 -2.24
N GLN A 58 17.10 -6.80 -1.92
CA GLN A 58 16.58 -5.60 -2.57
C GLN A 58 17.47 -4.38 -2.29
N LEU A 59 17.85 -4.17 -1.02
CA LEU A 59 18.76 -3.09 -0.63
C LEU A 59 20.09 -3.19 -1.40
N GLU A 60 20.71 -4.38 -1.44
CA GLU A 60 21.97 -4.57 -2.14
C GLU A 60 21.83 -4.43 -3.67
N ARG A 61 20.75 -4.96 -4.25
CA ARG A 61 20.55 -4.92 -5.71
C ARG A 61 20.30 -3.49 -6.22
N TYR A 62 19.59 -2.68 -5.45
CA TYR A 62 19.13 -1.35 -5.85
C TYR A 62 19.86 -0.18 -5.15
N LYS A 63 20.91 -0.45 -4.37
CA LYS A 63 21.72 0.59 -3.69
C LYS A 63 22.22 1.72 -4.62
N ASP A 64 22.54 1.38 -5.87
CA ASP A 64 23.10 2.30 -6.87
C ASP A 64 22.29 2.29 -8.18
N LYS A 65 21.07 1.75 -8.17
CA LYS A 65 20.27 1.55 -9.39
C LYS A 65 18.94 2.27 -9.32
N THR A 66 18.59 2.90 -10.44
CA THR A 66 17.26 3.48 -10.66
C THR A 66 16.50 2.69 -11.72
N VAL A 67 15.18 2.80 -11.68
CA VAL A 67 14.25 2.27 -12.69
C VAL A 67 13.24 3.33 -13.07
N LEU A 68 12.51 3.14 -14.17
CA LEU A 68 11.37 3.99 -14.52
C LEU A 68 10.08 3.34 -14.02
N ASP A 69 9.19 4.14 -13.44
CA ASP A 69 7.84 3.71 -13.09
C ASP A 69 6.91 3.67 -14.31
N SER A 70 5.63 3.32 -14.10
CA SER A 70 4.63 3.28 -15.18
C SER A 70 4.32 4.63 -15.82
N ARG A 71 4.75 5.74 -15.21
CA ARG A 71 4.62 7.12 -15.71
C ARG A 71 5.91 7.61 -16.36
N GLY A 72 6.97 6.81 -16.34
CA GLY A 72 8.29 7.18 -16.85
C GLY A 72 9.10 8.03 -15.86
N GLU A 73 8.68 8.11 -14.60
CA GLU A 73 9.42 8.82 -13.55
C GLU A 73 10.52 7.92 -12.99
N THR A 74 11.67 8.53 -12.65
CA THR A 74 12.79 7.78 -12.07
C THR A 74 12.49 7.41 -10.62
N VAL A 75 12.66 6.14 -10.29
CA VAL A 75 12.52 5.59 -8.94
C VAL A 75 13.82 4.96 -8.51
N GLY A 76 14.21 5.24 -7.26
CA GLY A 76 15.45 4.78 -6.66
C GLY A 76 16.55 5.85 -6.69
N PRO A 77 17.79 5.48 -6.32
CA PRO A 77 18.16 4.21 -5.69
C PRO A 77 17.40 3.97 -4.38
N VAL A 78 17.36 2.72 -3.93
CA VAL A 78 16.69 2.40 -2.66
C VAL A 78 17.52 3.02 -1.52
N PRO A 79 16.93 3.89 -0.67
CA PRO A 79 17.68 4.58 0.38
C PRO A 79 18.18 3.62 1.47
N SER A 80 19.32 3.97 2.08
CA SER A 80 19.87 3.24 3.23
C SER A 80 19.49 3.84 4.59
N ASP A 81 19.07 5.11 4.61
CA ASP A 81 18.54 5.74 5.83
C ASP A 81 17.12 5.26 6.12
N MET A 82 16.80 5.04 7.41
CA MET A 82 15.51 4.47 7.81
C MET A 82 14.33 5.42 7.61
N GLU A 83 14.52 6.73 7.76
CA GLU A 83 13.47 7.72 7.53
C GLU A 83 13.20 7.90 6.04
N GLU A 84 14.26 7.96 5.24
CA GLU A 84 14.16 8.01 3.78
C GLU A 84 13.53 6.73 3.22
N LEU A 85 13.95 5.56 3.69
CA LEU A 85 13.39 4.28 3.28
C LEU A 85 11.93 4.14 3.72
N GLY A 86 11.61 4.63 4.93
CA GLY A 86 10.24 4.72 5.41
C GLY A 86 9.36 5.58 4.51
N THR A 87 9.90 6.68 3.97
CA THR A 87 9.22 7.54 3.00
C THR A 87 9.13 6.90 1.63
N PHE A 88 10.20 6.25 1.15
CA PHE A 88 10.27 5.53 -0.11
C PHE A 88 9.21 4.42 -0.23
N CYS A 89 8.91 3.74 0.89
CA CYS A 89 7.90 2.69 0.94
C CYS A 89 6.44 3.22 1.00
N LYS A 90 6.22 4.53 1.16
CA LYS A 90 4.85 5.09 1.20
C LYS A 90 4.24 5.08 -0.18
N MET A 91 3.23 4.22 -0.38
CA MET A 91 2.41 4.27 -1.61
C MET A 91 1.43 5.46 -1.63
N ARG A 92 1.05 5.98 -0.44
CA ARG A 92 0.11 7.08 -0.24
C ARG A 92 0.45 7.81 1.06
N ASN A 93 0.03 9.09 1.17
CA ASN A 93 0.17 9.88 2.38
C ASN A 93 -0.89 9.50 3.43
N ASN A 94 -0.91 8.23 3.84
CA ASN A 94 -1.90 7.72 4.77
C ASN A 94 -1.61 8.22 6.20
N ALA A 95 -2.64 8.68 6.90
CA ALA A 95 -2.57 8.98 8.32
C ALA A 95 -2.74 7.70 9.17
N ASP A 96 -3.44 6.69 8.65
CA ASP A 96 -3.61 5.39 9.30
C ASP A 96 -3.12 4.21 8.43
N LEU A 97 -2.88 3.05 9.06
CA LEU A 97 -2.33 1.88 8.38
C LEU A 97 -3.27 1.29 7.31
N MET A 98 -4.59 1.48 7.46
CA MET A 98 -5.57 0.94 6.52
C MET A 98 -5.87 1.87 5.33
N GLY A 99 -5.30 3.07 5.32
CA GLY A 99 -5.60 4.09 4.30
C GLY A 99 -7.07 4.55 4.34
N ARG A 100 -7.73 4.44 5.49
CA ARG A 100 -9.06 5.00 5.74
C ARG A 100 -8.96 6.50 6.05
N LEU A 101 -7.83 6.93 6.59
CA LEU A 101 -7.49 8.30 6.88
C LEU A 101 -6.21 8.66 6.10
N VAL A 102 -6.24 9.78 5.41
CA VAL A 102 -5.11 10.29 4.61
C VAL A 102 -4.85 11.74 4.97
N TYR A 103 -3.65 12.24 4.71
CA TYR A 103 -3.37 13.67 4.76
C TYR A 103 -3.71 14.30 3.41
N ASP A 104 -4.39 15.46 3.44
CA ASP A 104 -4.49 16.34 2.27
C ASP A 104 -3.17 17.10 2.02
N ASP A 105 -3.14 17.88 0.94
CA ASP A 105 -1.96 18.67 0.55
C ASP A 105 -1.59 19.74 1.58
N ASP A 106 -2.57 20.18 2.38
CA ASP A 106 -2.37 21.13 3.48
C ASP A 106 -1.98 20.42 4.79
N GLY A 107 -1.81 19.09 4.79
CA GLY A 107 -1.42 18.29 5.96
C GLY A 107 -2.56 17.96 6.93
N HIS A 108 -3.82 18.17 6.56
CA HIS A 108 -4.97 17.84 7.41
C HIS A 108 -5.42 16.39 7.19
N VAL A 109 -5.86 15.74 8.27
CA VAL A 109 -6.42 14.39 8.16
C VAL A 109 -7.80 14.43 7.50
N VAL A 110 -7.99 13.63 6.47
CA VAL A 110 -9.19 13.50 5.64
C VAL A 110 -9.68 12.05 5.61
N PHE A 111 -11.00 11.87 5.59
CA PHE A 111 -11.60 10.55 5.37
C PHE A 111 -11.43 10.12 3.91
N GLN A 112 -10.95 8.89 3.69
CA GLN A 112 -10.82 8.29 2.36
C GLN A 112 -11.93 7.25 2.05
N PHE A 113 -12.92 7.13 2.94
CA PHE A 113 -13.99 6.13 2.85
C PHE A 113 -15.31 6.65 3.41
N GLY A 114 -16.39 5.89 3.15
CA GLY A 114 -17.71 6.14 3.74
C GLY A 114 -18.40 7.43 3.25
N LYS A 115 -19.51 7.80 3.91
CA LYS A 115 -20.34 8.95 3.53
C LYS A 115 -19.64 10.31 3.63
N HIS A 116 -18.53 10.38 4.35
CA HIS A 116 -17.73 11.58 4.56
C HIS A 116 -16.39 11.54 3.80
N SER A 117 -16.23 10.62 2.84
CA SER A 117 -15.03 10.57 1.99
C SER A 117 -14.73 11.92 1.35
N GLY A 118 -13.45 12.32 1.39
CA GLY A 118 -12.94 13.61 0.93
C GLY A 118 -13.09 14.77 1.93
N LYS A 119 -13.72 14.56 3.09
CA LYS A 119 -13.91 15.62 4.10
C LYS A 119 -12.85 15.54 5.20
N ARG A 120 -12.43 16.70 5.70
CA ARG A 120 -11.53 16.81 6.85
C ARG A 120 -12.17 16.17 8.08
N VAL A 121 -11.39 15.34 8.78
CA VAL A 121 -11.83 14.62 9.97
C VAL A 121 -12.33 15.62 11.00
N LYS A 122 -11.55 16.67 11.30
CA LYS A 122 -11.92 17.72 12.27
C LYS A 122 -13.31 18.30 12.03
N GLU A 123 -13.61 18.71 10.79
CA GLU A 123 -14.91 19.27 10.43
C GLU A 123 -16.08 18.29 10.63
N VAL A 124 -15.84 17.01 10.34
CA VAL A 124 -16.85 15.96 10.54
C VAL A 124 -17.05 15.67 12.01
N LEU A 125 -15.99 15.67 12.83
CA LEU A 125 -16.10 15.49 14.27
C LEU A 125 -16.91 16.62 14.92
N ASP A 126 -16.75 17.85 14.44
CA ASP A 126 -17.49 19.03 14.92
C ASP A 126 -18.97 19.01 14.49
N ARG A 127 -19.26 18.59 13.25
CA ARG A 127 -20.61 18.64 12.66
C ARG A 127 -21.45 17.38 12.87
N ASP A 128 -20.82 16.22 12.99
CA ASP A 128 -21.46 14.92 13.17
C ASP A 128 -20.74 14.12 14.28
N PRO A 129 -20.88 14.53 15.56
CA PRO A 129 -20.23 13.84 16.69
C PRO A 129 -20.62 12.36 16.79
N GLY A 130 -21.80 11.98 16.27
CA GLY A 130 -22.25 10.59 16.20
C GLY A 130 -21.34 9.71 15.33
N TYR A 131 -20.75 10.28 14.28
CA TYR A 131 -19.81 9.56 13.41
C TYR A 131 -18.53 9.15 14.15
N PHE A 132 -18.01 10.00 15.04
CA PHE A 132 -16.90 9.66 15.92
C PHE A 132 -17.26 8.46 16.81
N GLY A 133 -18.41 8.53 17.50
CA GLY A 133 -18.88 7.46 18.36
C GLY A 133 -19.01 6.12 17.62
N TRP A 134 -19.59 6.16 16.42
CA TRP A 134 -19.70 4.98 15.55
C TRP A 134 -18.33 4.39 15.19
N MET A 135 -17.35 5.21 14.81
CA MET A 135 -16.00 4.72 14.49
C MET A 135 -15.27 4.16 15.71
N MET A 136 -15.40 4.82 16.87
CA MET A 136 -14.74 4.39 18.11
C MET A 136 -15.32 3.07 18.64
N GLN A 137 -16.62 2.84 18.46
CA GLN A 137 -17.29 1.59 18.85
C GLN A 137 -17.18 0.49 17.78
N GLY A 138 -17.08 0.88 16.51
CA GLY A 138 -17.02 -0.06 15.39
C GLY A 138 -15.71 -0.84 15.30
N ASP A 139 -15.67 -1.80 14.37
CA ASP A 139 -14.51 -2.64 14.09
C ASP A 139 -13.50 -1.90 13.20
N PHE A 140 -12.76 -0.99 13.83
CA PHE A 140 -11.64 -0.27 13.23
C PHE A 140 -10.35 -0.60 13.97
N PRO A 141 -9.20 -0.70 13.27
CA PRO A 141 -7.92 -0.91 13.93
C PRO A 141 -7.63 0.15 14.99
N ARG A 142 -6.97 -0.26 16.07
CA ARG A 142 -6.63 0.62 17.19
C ARG A 142 -5.87 1.86 16.75
N TYR A 143 -5.01 1.73 15.74
CA TYR A 143 -4.25 2.87 15.23
C TYR A 143 -5.14 3.90 14.52
N THR A 144 -6.11 3.48 13.70
CA THR A 144 -7.10 4.38 13.08
C THR A 144 -7.88 5.15 14.15
N LYS A 145 -8.34 4.45 15.19
CA LYS A 145 -9.04 5.08 16.34
C LYS A 145 -8.14 6.08 17.08
N ARG A 146 -6.85 5.75 17.26
CA ARG A 146 -5.86 6.66 17.85
C ARG A 146 -5.70 7.94 17.04
N ILE A 147 -5.64 7.86 15.71
CA ILE A 147 -5.54 9.05 14.85
C ILE A 147 -6.78 9.93 14.99
N LEU A 148 -7.99 9.35 14.98
CA LEU A 148 -9.21 10.13 15.22
C LEU A 148 -9.21 10.86 16.55
N GLN A 149 -8.75 10.18 17.60
CA GLN A 149 -8.63 10.76 18.94
C GLN A 149 -7.64 11.93 18.96
N LYS A 150 -6.48 11.78 18.31
CA LYS A 150 -5.50 12.87 18.17
C LYS A 150 -6.05 14.10 17.45
N VAL A 151 -6.79 13.90 16.36
CA VAL A 151 -7.44 15.01 15.64
C VAL A 151 -8.49 15.69 16.54
N LYS A 152 -9.24 14.90 17.30
CA LYS A 152 -10.23 15.43 18.27
C LYS A 152 -9.56 16.26 19.37
N ASP A 153 -8.40 15.81 19.85
CA ASP A 153 -7.63 16.47 20.90
C ASP A 153 -6.80 17.67 20.39
N GLY A 154 -6.79 17.89 19.07
CA GLY A 154 -6.07 18.99 18.42
C GLY A 154 -4.56 18.76 18.28
N GLU A 155 -4.11 17.52 18.40
CA GLU A 155 -2.71 17.12 18.19
C GLU A 155 -2.35 16.94 16.70
N LEU A 156 -3.37 16.81 15.85
CA LEU A 156 -3.30 16.62 14.38
C LEU A 156 -4.36 17.45 13.67
#